data_AF-A0A9P4K5F6-F1
#
_entry.id   AF-A0A9P4K5F6-F1
#
_cell.length_a   1.000
_cell.length_b   1.000
_cell.length_c   1.000
_cell.angle_alpha   90.00
_cell.angle_beta   90.00
_cell.angle_gamma   90.00
#
_symmetry.space_group_name_H-M   'P 1'
#
loop_
_entity.id
_entity.type
_entity.pdbx_description
1 polymer ?
#
loop_
_entity_poly.entity_id
_entity_poly.type
_entity_poly.pdbx_seq_one_letter_code
_entity_poly.pdbx_strand_id
1 'polypeptide(L)'
;MSSSIEQTFKQPPVTECIAGEHCLSFGKKIYVPDKICHECLSGQNPGQLREWADDNPDALAIIELDIKNKQKTKENLEAHSRYLCAFEDPDYQHCRWRKEDLDLRDRRTVCLLVRRKGMACQKCWRHHLKKIELVQYFTPTGLCHEEAFKPSSEAESSDSRVGDNDDEDDVEGYNVIL
;
A
#
# COMPACT_ATOMS: atom_id res chain seq x y z
N MET A 1 56.55 7.53 3.66
CA MET A 1 55.55 8.27 2.87
C MET A 1 54.93 7.29 1.88
N SER A 2 53.59 7.26 1.85
CA SER A 2 52.72 6.60 0.85
C SER A 2 52.55 5.09 0.92
N SER A 3 51.68 4.63 1.83
CA SER A 3 50.96 3.37 1.66
C SER A 3 49.83 3.61 0.65
N SER A 4 50.05 3.21 -0.60
CA SER A 4 49.01 3.18 -1.63
C SER A 4 47.94 2.16 -1.23
N ILE A 5 46.76 2.64 -0.84
CA ILE A 5 45.59 1.79 -0.68
C ILE A 5 45.14 1.44 -2.09
N GLU A 6 45.59 0.28 -2.60
CA GLU A 6 45.04 -0.30 -3.82
C GLU A 6 43.55 -0.55 -3.57
N GLN A 7 42.71 0.34 -4.12
CA GLN A 7 41.27 0.13 -4.16
C GLN A 7 41.01 -1.03 -5.13
N THR A 8 41.01 -2.25 -4.61
CA THR A 8 40.65 -3.44 -5.37
C THR A 8 39.22 -3.25 -5.87
N PHE A 9 39.06 -3.08 -7.18
CA PHE A 9 37.75 -2.94 -7.81
C PHE A 9 36.96 -4.24 -7.59
N LYS A 10 36.08 -4.24 -6.58
CA LYS A 10 35.18 -5.38 -6.33
C LYS A 10 34.16 -5.42 -7.46
N GLN A 11 34.09 -6.56 -8.15
CA GLN A 11 33.05 -6.79 -9.14
C GLN A 11 31.66 -6.58 -8.50
N PRO A 12 30.68 -6.06 -9.25
CA PRO A 12 29.32 -5.91 -8.75
C PRO A 12 28.80 -7.26 -8.22
N PRO A 13 28.04 -7.27 -7.12
CA PRO A 13 27.47 -8.49 -6.61
C PRO A 13 26.58 -9.16 -7.67
N VAL A 14 26.63 -10.48 -7.73
CA VAL A 14 25.71 -11.30 -8.52
C VAL A 14 24.57 -11.71 -7.60
N THR A 15 23.34 -11.45 -8.02
CA THR A 15 22.14 -11.78 -7.25
C THR A 15 21.25 -12.71 -8.04
N GLU A 16 20.95 -13.85 -7.45
CA GLU A 16 20.03 -14.86 -7.96
C GLU A 16 18.64 -14.61 -7.38
N CYS A 17 17.64 -14.42 -8.25
CA CYS A 17 16.28 -14.17 -7.81
C CYS A 17 15.26 -14.49 -8.90
N ILE A 18 14.13 -15.04 -8.47
CA ILE A 18 12.96 -15.32 -9.30
C ILE A 18 12.36 -14.08 -9.97
N ALA A 19 12.56 -12.90 -9.37
CA ALA A 19 12.07 -11.65 -9.92
C ALA A 19 12.79 -11.24 -11.22
N GLY A 20 13.90 -11.89 -11.59
CA GLY A 20 14.59 -11.64 -12.86
C GLY A 20 14.91 -10.15 -13.07
N GLU A 21 14.36 -9.56 -14.14
CA GLU A 21 14.51 -8.13 -14.44
C GLU A 21 13.84 -7.21 -13.41
N HIS A 22 12.77 -7.68 -12.78
CA HIS A 22 12.04 -7.01 -11.69
C HIS A 22 12.73 -7.14 -10.33
N CYS A 23 13.88 -7.82 -10.27
CA CYS A 23 14.64 -7.96 -9.03
C CYS A 23 15.11 -6.60 -8.51
N LEU A 24 14.97 -6.38 -7.20
CA LEU A 24 15.31 -5.12 -6.54
C LEU A 24 16.79 -4.99 -6.17
N SER A 25 17.57 -6.07 -6.27
CA SER A 25 18.99 -6.09 -5.90
C SER A 25 19.85 -5.29 -6.88
N PHE A 26 20.98 -4.80 -6.39
CA PHE A 26 21.98 -4.10 -7.20
C PHE A 26 22.95 -5.08 -7.85
N GLY A 27 23.55 -4.70 -8.98
CA GLY A 27 24.56 -5.50 -9.67
C GLY A 27 23.97 -6.42 -10.73
N LYS A 28 24.62 -7.57 -10.95
CA LYS A 28 24.22 -8.52 -11.99
C LYS A 28 23.09 -9.40 -11.47
N LYS A 29 21.93 -9.34 -12.11
CA LYS A 29 20.74 -10.13 -11.76
C LYS A 29 20.70 -11.40 -12.60
N ILE A 30 20.48 -12.54 -11.95
CA ILE A 30 20.31 -13.83 -12.59
C ILE A 30 18.95 -14.37 -12.18
N TYR A 31 18.12 -14.70 -13.16
CA TYR A 31 16.86 -15.37 -12.91
C TYR A 31 17.13 -16.80 -12.45
N VAL A 32 16.58 -17.16 -11.29
CA VAL A 32 16.62 -18.52 -10.75
C VAL A 32 15.27 -18.82 -10.09
N PRO A 33 14.52 -19.85 -10.53
CA PRO A 33 13.12 -20.06 -10.15
C PRO A 33 12.90 -20.50 -8.70
N ASP A 34 13.92 -21.01 -8.01
CA ASP A 34 13.86 -21.52 -6.63
C ASP A 34 14.44 -20.55 -5.60
N LYS A 35 14.90 -19.35 -6.02
CA LYS A 35 15.56 -18.39 -5.14
C LYS A 35 14.89 -17.04 -5.13
N ILE A 36 14.86 -16.40 -3.96
CA ILE A 36 14.41 -15.02 -3.81
C ILE A 36 15.46 -14.27 -3.00
N CYS A 37 15.95 -13.15 -3.54
CA CYS A 37 16.91 -12.33 -2.83
C CYS A 37 16.24 -11.57 -1.68
N HIS A 38 17.07 -11.14 -0.72
CA HIS A 38 16.61 -10.40 0.46
C HIS A 38 15.92 -9.08 0.08
N GLU A 39 16.40 -8.38 -0.94
CA GLU A 39 15.81 -7.12 -1.39
C GLU A 39 14.39 -7.33 -1.94
N CYS A 40 14.16 -8.41 -2.68
CA CYS A 40 12.82 -8.75 -3.15
C CYS A 40 11.91 -9.20 -2.00
N LEU A 41 12.40 -10.03 -1.07
CA LEU A 41 11.60 -10.44 0.10
C LEU A 41 11.19 -9.26 0.98
N SER A 42 12.08 -8.29 1.15
CA SER A 42 11.78 -7.09 1.96
C SER A 42 10.94 -6.05 1.21
N GLY A 43 11.17 -5.87 -0.09
CA GLY A 43 10.60 -4.76 -0.85
C GLY A 43 9.34 -5.09 -1.66
N GLN A 44 9.17 -6.33 -2.12
CA GLN A 44 8.05 -6.69 -3.00
C GLN A 44 6.79 -7.05 -2.23
N ASN A 45 5.64 -6.93 -2.91
CA ASN A 45 4.38 -7.46 -2.41
C ASN A 45 4.44 -9.00 -2.39
N PRO A 46 4.06 -9.68 -1.29
CA PRO A 46 4.03 -11.14 -1.25
C PRO A 46 3.15 -11.79 -2.32
N GLY A 47 2.04 -11.17 -2.70
CA GLY A 47 1.19 -11.63 -3.80
C GLY A 47 1.93 -11.64 -5.14
N GLN A 48 2.65 -10.56 -5.45
CA GLN A 48 3.47 -10.48 -6.65
C GLN A 48 4.60 -11.53 -6.66
N LEU A 49 5.23 -11.77 -5.51
CA LEU A 49 6.24 -12.82 -5.37
C LEU A 49 5.64 -14.21 -5.59
N ARG A 50 4.41 -14.47 -5.13
CA ARG A 50 3.71 -15.73 -5.37
C ARG A 50 3.33 -15.90 -6.85
N GLU A 51 2.93 -14.83 -7.53
CA GLU A 51 2.69 -14.86 -8.97
C GLU A 51 3.96 -15.20 -9.75
N TRP A 52 5.11 -14.62 -9.39
CA TRP A 52 6.39 -14.98 -10.00
C TRP A 52 6.89 -16.37 -9.61
N ALA A 53 6.46 -16.89 -8.46
CA ALA A 53 6.76 -18.25 -8.03
C ALA A 53 6.16 -19.32 -8.94
N ASP A 54 5.03 -19.02 -9.61
CA ASP A 54 4.39 -19.92 -10.58
C ASP A 54 4.31 -21.37 -10.07
N ASP A 55 3.71 -21.54 -8.88
CA ASP A 55 3.57 -22.82 -8.17
C ASP A 55 4.88 -23.56 -7.82
N ASN A 56 6.04 -22.90 -7.92
CA ASN A 56 7.30 -23.46 -7.45
C ASN A 56 7.29 -23.63 -5.91
N PRO A 57 7.37 -24.87 -5.38
CA PRO A 57 7.20 -25.12 -3.96
C PRO A 57 8.33 -24.53 -3.10
N ASP A 58 9.56 -24.48 -3.62
CA ASP A 58 10.71 -23.95 -2.89
C ASP A 58 10.62 -22.42 -2.75
N ALA A 59 10.30 -21.73 -3.84
CA ALA A 59 10.08 -20.29 -3.83
C ALA A 59 8.90 -19.91 -2.92
N LEU A 60 7.79 -20.64 -3.00
CA LEU A 60 6.63 -20.44 -2.13
C LEU A 60 6.98 -20.66 -0.65
N ALA A 61 7.76 -21.70 -0.32
CA ALA A 61 8.20 -21.95 1.04
C ALA A 61 9.05 -20.80 1.61
N ILE A 62 9.91 -20.19 0.79
CA ILE A 62 10.70 -19.01 1.18
C ILE A 62 9.77 -17.81 1.46
N ILE A 63 8.77 -17.56 0.61
CA ILE A 63 7.81 -16.46 0.78
C ILE A 63 7.01 -16.64 2.08
N GLU A 64 6.47 -17.84 2.31
CA GLU A 64 5.67 -18.11 3.52
C GLU A 64 6.50 -18.00 4.80
N LEU A 65 7.77 -18.43 4.75
CA LEU A 65 8.69 -18.26 5.88
C LEU A 65 8.94 -16.77 6.19
N ASP A 66 9.14 -15.93 5.17
CA ASP A 66 9.32 -14.49 5.35
C ASP A 66 8.08 -13.83 5.95
N ILE A 67 6.88 -14.15 5.45
CA ILE A 67 5.61 -13.65 6.00
C ILE A 67 5.48 -14.04 7.47
N LYS A 68 5.75 -15.30 7.80
CA LYS A 68 5.69 -15.79 9.19
C LYS A 68 6.67 -15.05 10.09
N ASN A 69 7.88 -14.77 9.61
CA ASN A 69 8.89 -14.02 10.36
C ASN A 69 8.49 -12.55 10.58
N LYS A 70 7.88 -11.91 9.58
CA LYS A 70 7.31 -10.57 9.70
C LYS A 70 6.18 -10.53 10.71
N GLN A 71 5.29 -11.51 10.70
CA GLN A 71 4.21 -11.64 11.66
C GLN A 71 4.74 -11.81 13.10
N LYS A 72 5.74 -12.67 13.31
CA LYS A 72 6.39 -12.83 14.62
C LYS A 72 7.06 -11.54 15.09
N THR A 73 7.72 -10.82 14.18
CA THR A 73 8.34 -9.52 14.48
C THR A 73 7.28 -8.50 14.92
N LYS A 74 6.16 -8.43 14.22
CA LYS A 74 5.02 -7.59 14.58
C LYS A 74 4.51 -7.91 15.98
N GLU A 75 4.22 -9.18 16.28
CA GLU A 75 3.71 -9.60 17.59
C GLU A 75 4.66 -9.20 18.73
N ASN A 76 5.96 -9.39 18.53
CA ASN A 76 6.98 -8.96 19.50
C ASN A 76 7.00 -7.44 19.71
N LEU A 77 6.78 -6.65 18.66
CA LEU A 77 6.74 -5.19 18.76
C LEU A 77 5.47 -4.73 19.48
N GLU A 78 4.33 -5.29 19.11
CA GLU A 78 3.02 -4.94 19.67
C GLU A 78 2.95 -5.28 21.16
N ALA A 79 3.59 -6.37 21.60
CA ALA A 79 3.74 -6.71 23.02
C ALA A 79 4.43 -5.61 23.86
N HIS A 80 5.19 -4.71 23.21
CA HIS A 80 5.87 -3.58 23.83
C HIS A 80 5.21 -2.24 23.49
N SER A 81 3.93 -2.23 23.08
CA SER A 81 3.20 -1.01 22.68
C SER A 81 3.91 -0.21 21.57
N ARG A 82 4.60 -0.92 20.68
CA ARG A 82 5.22 -0.37 19.47
C ARG A 82 4.58 -1.02 18.26
N TYR A 83 4.30 -0.23 17.23
CA TYR A 83 3.59 -0.73 16.06
C TYR A 83 4.45 -0.55 14.82
N LEU A 84 4.31 -1.46 13.85
CA LEU A 84 4.90 -1.27 12.54
C LEU A 84 4.22 -0.08 11.84
N CYS A 85 4.98 0.60 10.98
CA CYS A 85 4.40 1.54 10.04
C CYS A 85 3.29 0.84 9.26
N ALA A 86 2.17 1.52 9.05
CA ALA A 86 1.03 0.96 8.33
C ALA A 86 1.36 0.53 6.89
N PHE A 87 2.52 0.86 6.32
CA PHE A 87 3.00 0.35 5.04
C PHE A 87 3.76 -0.99 5.15
N GLU A 88 4.35 -1.26 6.31
CA GLU A 88 5.09 -2.49 6.63
C GLU A 88 4.25 -3.50 7.41
N ASP A 89 3.18 -3.04 8.06
CA ASP A 89 2.30 -3.89 8.85
C ASP A 89 1.50 -4.84 7.94
N PRO A 90 1.65 -6.18 8.09
CA PRO A 90 0.89 -7.17 7.35
C PRO A 90 -0.63 -7.01 7.47
N ASP A 91 -1.16 -6.49 8.60
CA ASP A 91 -2.61 -6.33 8.81
C ASP A 91 -3.24 -5.39 7.78
N TYR A 92 -2.47 -4.43 7.28
CA TYR A 92 -2.96 -3.40 6.38
C TYR A 92 -2.66 -3.73 4.91
N GLN A 93 -2.20 -4.95 4.60
CA GLN A 93 -1.78 -5.33 3.22
C GLN A 93 -2.89 -5.24 2.19
N HIS A 94 -4.15 -5.35 2.61
CA HIS A 94 -5.34 -5.30 1.75
C HIS A 94 -6.05 -3.93 1.75
N CYS A 95 -5.52 -2.93 2.45
CA CYS A 95 -6.17 -1.62 2.53
C CYS A 95 -6.11 -0.85 1.20
N ARG A 96 -7.23 -0.23 0.80
CA ARG A 96 -7.39 0.40 -0.52
C ARG A 96 -6.48 1.61 -0.76
N TRP A 97 -6.01 2.30 0.27
CA TRP A 97 -5.02 3.38 0.12
C TRP A 97 -3.62 2.85 -0.26
N ARG A 98 -3.45 1.52 -0.34
CA ARG A 98 -2.29 0.85 -0.93
C ARG A 98 -2.49 0.43 -2.41
N LYS A 99 -3.65 0.73 -2.99
CA LYS A 99 -4.34 -0.01 -4.09
C LYS A 99 -3.45 -0.67 -5.14
N GLU A 100 -3.07 0.04 -6.19
CA GLU A 100 -2.29 -0.41 -7.35
C GLU A 100 -1.34 0.74 -7.81
N ASP A 101 -1.39 1.91 -7.13
CA ASP A 101 -1.16 3.25 -7.73
C ASP A 101 -0.03 4.08 -7.10
N LEU A 102 0.79 3.48 -6.24
CA LEU A 102 2.05 4.09 -5.78
C LEU A 102 3.18 3.20 -6.25
N ASP A 103 3.41 3.29 -7.56
CA ASP A 103 4.45 2.62 -8.34
C ASP A 103 5.61 2.14 -7.43
N LEU A 104 5.70 0.82 -7.25
CA LEU A 104 6.65 0.12 -6.37
C LEU A 104 8.14 0.40 -6.72
N ARG A 105 8.39 1.32 -7.65
CA ARG A 105 9.72 1.82 -8.04
C ARG A 105 10.44 2.56 -6.94
N ASP A 106 9.74 3.22 -6.02
CA ASP A 106 10.39 3.85 -4.87
C ASP A 106 10.19 3.02 -3.61
N ARG A 107 11.17 2.11 -3.44
CA ARG A 107 11.68 1.50 -2.21
C ARG A 107 10.76 1.74 -1.01
N ARG A 108 10.13 0.68 -0.52
CA ARG A 108 9.74 0.55 0.89
C ARG A 108 11.00 0.68 1.74
N THR A 109 11.50 1.91 1.88
CA THR A 109 12.68 2.24 2.67
C THR A 109 12.39 1.82 4.09
N VAL A 110 13.43 1.49 4.85
CA VAL A 110 13.42 1.23 6.30
C VAL A 110 12.40 2.12 7.04
N CYS A 111 11.12 1.72 7.08
CA CYS A 111 10.08 2.49 7.74
C CYS A 111 10.31 2.31 9.25
N LEU A 112 10.03 3.35 10.01
CA LEU A 112 10.22 3.35 11.46
C LEU A 112 8.99 2.79 12.16
N LEU A 113 9.20 2.34 13.41
CA LEU A 113 8.11 2.03 14.34
C LEU A 113 7.29 3.30 14.61
N VAL A 114 5.98 3.11 14.75
CA VAL A 114 5.01 4.17 15.05
C VAL A 114 4.39 3.95 16.42
N ARG A 115 3.85 5.05 16.99
CA ARG A 115 3.28 5.05 18.35
C ARG A 115 1.86 4.53 18.42
N ARG A 116 1.13 4.49 17.30
CA ARG A 116 -0.25 4.01 17.24
C ARG A 116 -0.41 3.06 16.05
N LYS A 117 -1.16 1.99 16.26
CA LYS A 117 -1.47 1.01 15.22
C LYS A 117 -2.16 1.69 14.03
N GLY A 118 -1.81 1.30 12.81
CA GLY A 118 -2.38 1.85 11.59
C GLY A 118 -1.85 3.22 11.16
N MET A 119 -0.83 3.77 11.85
CA MET A 119 -0.16 4.99 11.41
C MET A 119 0.94 4.73 10.38
N ALA A 120 1.02 5.57 9.35
CA ALA A 120 2.22 5.66 8.52
C ALA A 120 3.32 6.46 9.24
N CYS A 121 4.58 6.03 9.14
CA CYS A 121 5.69 6.84 9.64
C CYS A 121 5.88 8.09 8.77
N GLN A 122 6.53 9.13 9.30
CA GLN A 122 6.65 10.43 8.62
C GLN A 122 7.30 10.37 7.23
N LYS A 123 8.23 9.44 7.01
CA LYS A 123 8.86 9.21 5.69
C LYS A 123 7.84 8.66 4.70
N CYS A 124 7.18 7.57 5.09
CA CYS A 124 6.23 6.84 4.27
C CYS A 124 4.97 7.73 4.02
N TRP A 125 4.59 8.58 4.98
CA TRP A 125 3.60 9.66 4.83
C TRP A 125 3.94 10.69 3.74
N ARG A 126 5.12 11.33 3.84
CA ARG A 126 5.52 12.41 2.92
C ARG A 126 5.71 11.92 1.50
N HIS A 127 6.23 10.70 1.34
CA HIS A 127 6.63 10.18 0.04
C HIS A 127 5.43 9.63 -0.76
N HIS A 128 4.49 8.99 -0.07
CA HIS A 128 3.42 8.25 -0.73
C HIS A 128 2.03 8.88 -0.54
N LEU A 129 1.69 9.36 0.67
CA LEU A 129 0.32 9.80 0.96
C LEU A 129 0.03 11.26 0.59
N LYS A 130 1.05 12.14 0.48
CA LYS A 130 0.84 13.51 -0.03
C LYS A 130 0.34 13.53 -1.48
N LYS A 131 0.56 12.45 -2.24
CA LYS A 131 0.24 12.35 -3.67
C LYS A 131 -1.16 11.82 -3.98
N ILE A 132 -1.89 11.32 -2.97
CA ILE A 132 -3.18 10.67 -3.18
C ILE A 132 -4.31 11.60 -2.71
N GLU A 133 -5.09 12.14 -3.64
CA GLU A 133 -6.39 12.77 -3.37
C GLU A 133 -7.50 11.68 -3.32
N LEU A 134 -7.49 10.78 -2.32
CA LEU A 134 -8.55 9.76 -2.16
C LEU A 134 -9.35 9.96 -0.87
N VAL A 135 -10.65 9.65 -0.99
CA VAL A 135 -11.76 9.76 -0.01
C VAL A 135 -11.67 8.74 1.13
N GLN A 136 -10.48 8.60 1.71
CA GLN A 136 -10.21 8.07 3.05
C GLN A 136 -9.13 8.99 3.60
N TYR A 137 -9.54 10.06 4.28
CA TYR A 137 -8.57 11.05 4.72
C TYR A 137 -7.83 10.50 5.92
N PHE A 138 -6.52 10.45 5.79
CA PHE A 138 -5.70 10.34 6.96
C PHE A 138 -5.67 11.70 7.65
N THR A 139 -5.86 11.71 8.96
CA THR A 139 -5.70 12.93 9.74
C THR A 139 -4.26 13.47 9.62
N PRO A 140 -3.99 14.75 9.95
CA PRO A 140 -2.62 15.25 10.10
C PRO A 140 -1.77 14.44 11.10
N THR A 141 -2.43 13.62 11.94
CA THR A 141 -1.82 12.69 12.88
C THR A 141 -1.56 11.29 12.29
N GLY A 142 -1.83 11.06 11.01
CA GLY A 142 -1.53 9.83 10.29
C GLY A 142 -2.47 8.66 10.57
N LEU A 143 -3.67 8.90 11.11
CA LEU A 143 -4.68 7.86 11.36
C LEU A 143 -5.58 7.68 10.15
N CYS A 144 -5.77 6.44 9.69
CA CYS A 144 -6.66 6.11 8.58
C CYS A 144 -8.13 6.15 9.06
N HIS A 145 -8.97 6.99 8.45
CA HIS A 145 -10.42 6.98 8.65
C HIS A 145 -11.13 6.54 7.37
N GLU A 146 -12.06 5.59 7.51
CA GLU A 146 -12.96 5.18 6.43
C GLU A 146 -14.26 5.98 6.56
N GLU A 147 -14.52 6.92 5.65
CA GLU A 147 -15.88 7.40 5.46
C GLU A 147 -16.58 6.50 4.45
N ALA A 148 -17.75 5.98 4.83
CA ALA A 148 -18.64 5.31 3.91
C ALA A 148 -18.99 6.27 2.77
N PHE A 149 -18.92 5.77 1.54
CA PHE A 149 -19.22 6.48 0.31
C PHE A 149 -20.51 7.30 0.48
N LYS A 150 -20.39 8.63 0.56
CA LYS A 150 -21.53 9.53 0.38
C LYS A 150 -21.62 9.75 -1.13
N PRO A 151 -22.56 9.13 -1.85
CA PRO A 151 -22.73 9.46 -3.26
C PRO A 151 -23.01 10.96 -3.34
N SER A 152 -22.16 11.67 -4.06
CA SER A 152 -22.42 13.02 -4.52
C SER A 152 -23.74 12.98 -5.29
N SER A 153 -24.79 13.50 -4.68
CA SER A 153 -26.09 13.74 -5.31
C SER A 153 -25.90 14.86 -6.33
N GLU A 154 -25.35 14.53 -7.51
CA GLU A 154 -25.24 15.44 -8.65
C GLU A 154 -25.06 14.64 -9.94
N ALA A 155 -26.20 14.12 -10.41
CA ALA A 155 -26.59 13.67 -11.76
C ALA A 155 -27.82 12.77 -11.51
N GLU A 156 -29.04 13.03 -11.98
CA GLU A 156 -29.42 13.53 -13.30
C GLU A 156 -30.74 14.30 -13.18
N SER A 157 -30.75 15.56 -13.62
CA SER A 157 -31.94 16.19 -14.17
C SER A 157 -32.02 15.76 -15.64
N SER A 158 -32.77 14.69 -15.92
CA SER A 158 -33.12 14.28 -17.27
C SER A 158 -34.63 14.02 -17.34
N ASP A 159 -35.30 15.03 -17.89
CA ASP A 159 -36.41 14.93 -18.85
C ASP A 159 -37.61 14.05 -18.47
N SER A 160 -38.64 14.70 -17.94
CA SER A 160 -39.94 14.16 -17.63
C SER A 160 -40.87 14.13 -18.85
N ARG A 161 -41.27 12.95 -19.30
CA ARG A 161 -42.53 12.74 -20.05
C ARG A 161 -43.19 11.39 -19.73
N VAL A 162 -44.53 11.44 -19.72
CA VAL A 162 -45.56 10.41 -19.47
C VAL A 162 -45.80 10.14 -17.98
N GLY A 163 -46.97 10.34 -17.38
CA GLY A 163 -48.33 10.63 -17.84
C GLY A 163 -49.32 10.00 -16.83
N ASP A 164 -50.43 10.70 -16.60
CA ASP A 164 -51.68 10.31 -15.91
C ASP A 164 -51.78 10.33 -14.37
N ASN A 165 -52.57 11.33 -13.94
CA ASN A 165 -53.75 11.32 -13.05
C ASN A 165 -53.69 10.55 -11.73
N ASP A 166 -53.86 11.28 -10.63
CA ASP A 166 -55.13 11.23 -9.91
C ASP A 166 -55.34 12.54 -9.12
N ASP A 167 -56.59 13.00 -9.17
CA ASP A 167 -57.17 14.18 -8.56
C ASP A 167 -57.16 14.15 -7.02
N GLU A 168 -57.07 15.31 -6.37
CA GLU A 168 -58.08 15.86 -5.44
C GLU A 168 -57.51 17.05 -4.62
N ASP A 169 -58.13 18.22 -4.83
CA ASP A 169 -58.50 19.31 -3.89
C ASP A 169 -57.66 19.50 -2.60
N ASP A 170 -57.10 20.67 -2.31
CA ASP A 170 -57.92 21.77 -1.75
C ASP A 170 -57.29 23.16 -1.95
N VAL A 171 -58.17 24.09 -2.31
CA VAL A 171 -57.97 25.53 -2.42
C VAL A 171 -58.18 26.17 -1.05
N GLU A 172 -57.31 27.13 -0.68
CA GLU A 172 -57.63 28.44 -0.07
C GLU A 172 -56.55 28.92 0.90
N GLY A 173 -56.08 30.16 0.69
CA GLY A 173 -55.21 30.83 1.64
C GLY A 173 -54.51 32.06 1.11
N TYR A 174 -55.23 32.98 0.46
CA TYR A 174 -54.74 34.35 0.31
C TYR A 174 -54.61 34.99 1.70
N ASN A 175 -53.43 35.52 2.01
CA ASN A 175 -53.31 36.81 2.69
C ASN A 175 -51.90 37.39 2.45
N VAL A 176 -51.84 38.32 1.50
CA VAL A 176 -50.86 39.40 1.43
C VAL A 176 -51.26 40.43 2.48
N ILE A 177 -50.39 40.81 3.42
CA ILE A 177 -50.24 42.20 3.87
C ILE A 177 -48.77 42.46 4.23
N LEU A 178 -48.20 43.42 3.49
CA LEU A 178 -47.13 44.40 3.76
C LEU A 178 -46.29 44.28 5.04
#